data_AF-F3G451-F1
#
_entry.id   AF-F3G451-F1
#
_cell.length_a   1.000
_cell.length_b   1.000
_cell.length_c   1.000
_cell.angle_alpha   90.00
_cell.angle_beta   90.00
_cell.angle_gamma   90.00
#
_symmetry.space_group_name_H-M   'P 1'
#
loop_
_entity.id
_entity.type
_entity.pdbx_description
1 polymer ?
#
loop_
_entity_poly.entity_id
_entity_poly.type
_entity_poly.pdbx_seq_one_letter_code
_entity_poly.pdbx_strand_id
1 'polypeptide(L)'
;FWFMPVPILVLVTMYGLFKAVARNAHYTPFLLTLLLIFLGYSGLGISLWPNIIPPSVSIWAAAAPPQSQGFMLVGTLFIIPFILGYTFWSYYVFRGKVTAADGYH
;
A
#
# COMPACT_ATOMS: atom_id res chain seq x y z
N PHE A 1 -20.33 -8.68 10.63
CA PHE A 1 -20.90 -8.11 9.39
C PHE A 1 -20.19 -6.83 8.91
N TRP A 2 -19.76 -5.89 9.78
CA TRP A 2 -18.97 -4.70 9.36
C TRP A 2 -17.58 -4.99 8.74
N PHE A 3 -17.05 -6.21 8.93
CA PHE A 3 -15.74 -6.67 8.42
C PHE A 3 -15.81 -7.38 7.07
N MET A 4 -17.00 -7.65 6.53
CA MET A 4 -17.18 -8.40 5.28
C MET A 4 -16.75 -7.69 3.98
N PRO A 5 -16.73 -6.35 3.84
CA PRO A 5 -16.34 -5.77 2.56
C PRO A 5 -14.87 -6.03 2.24
N VAL A 6 -13.98 -6.12 3.24
CA VAL A 6 -12.54 -6.29 3.00
C VAL A 6 -12.21 -7.66 2.38
N PRO A 7 -12.65 -8.82 2.92
CA PRO A 7 -12.44 -10.10 2.27
C PRO A 7 -13.01 -10.18 0.85
N ILE A 8 -14.19 -9.58 0.61
CA ILE A 8 -14.80 -9.55 -0.73
C ILE A 8 -13.94 -8.72 -1.69
N LEU A 9 -13.51 -7.53 -1.28
CA LEU A 9 -12.64 -6.67 -2.08
C LEU A 9 -11.28 -7.34 -2.38
N VAL A 10 -10.73 -8.09 -1.41
CA VAL A 10 -9.51 -8.89 -1.61
C VAL A 10 -9.74 -9.94 -2.70
N LEU A 11 -10.82 -10.72 -2.62
CA LEU A 11 -11.14 -11.73 -3.63
C LEU A 11 -11.35 -11.12 -5.02
N VAL A 12 -12.05 -9.99 -5.12
CA VAL A 12 -12.28 -9.27 -6.38
C VAL A 12 -10.96 -8.75 -6.95
N THR A 13 -10.11 -8.16 -6.13
CA THR A 13 -8.80 -7.63 -6.54
C THR A 13 -7.87 -8.76 -6.99
N MET A 14 -7.87 -9.88 -6.27
CA MET A 14 -7.10 -11.08 -6.62
C MET A 14 -7.56 -11.67 -7.95
N TYR A 15 -8.87 -11.81 -8.16
CA TYR A 15 -9.42 -12.26 -9.44
C TYR A 15 -9.04 -11.31 -10.60
N GLY A 16 -9.14 -10.00 -10.37
CA GLY A 16 -8.71 -8.98 -11.32
C GLY A 16 -7.23 -9.11 -11.68
N LEU A 17 -6.38 -9.42 -10.70
CA LEU A 17 -4.94 -9.58 -10.88
C LEU A 17 -4.63 -10.78 -11.78
N PHE A 18 -5.22 -11.95 -11.51
CA PHE A 18 -5.07 -13.13 -12.36
C PHE A 18 -5.50 -12.86 -13.80
N LYS A 19 -6.63 -12.16 -13.98
CA LYS A 19 -7.12 -11.78 -15.31
C LYS A 19 -6.21 -10.76 -16.01
N ALA A 20 -5.65 -9.80 -15.29
CA ALA A 20 -4.74 -8.79 -15.84
C ALA A 20 -3.42 -9.41 -16.30
N VAL A 21 -2.87 -10.34 -15.51
CA VAL A 21 -1.68 -11.12 -15.86
C VAL A 21 -1.94 -12.00 -17.09
N ALA A 22 -3.05 -12.73 -17.11
CA ALA A 22 -3.43 -13.57 -18.26
C ALA A 22 -3.61 -12.76 -19.56
N ARG A 23 -3.95 -11.48 -19.46
CA ARG A 23 -4.11 -10.56 -20.60
C ARG A 23 -2.84 -9.79 -20.96
N ASN A 24 -1.69 -10.08 -20.32
CA ASN A 24 -0.44 -9.32 -20.48
C ASN A 24 -0.64 -7.79 -20.33
N ALA A 25 -1.52 -7.38 -19.43
CA ALA A 25 -1.77 -5.96 -19.18
C ALA A 25 -0.52 -5.29 -18.59
N HIS A 26 -0.17 -4.11 -19.09
CA HIS A 26 1.09 -3.45 -18.74
C HIS A 26 1.11 -2.90 -17.30
N TYR A 27 0.14 -2.05 -16.93
CA TYR A 27 0.15 -1.35 -15.63
C TYR A 27 -0.84 -1.94 -14.62
N THR A 28 -1.87 -2.62 -15.10
CA THR A 28 -2.97 -3.14 -14.26
C THR A 28 -2.50 -4.14 -13.19
N PRO A 29 -1.61 -5.11 -13.47
CA PRO A 29 -1.13 -6.04 -12.45
C PRO A 29 -0.39 -5.35 -11.31
N PHE A 30 0.37 -4.29 -11.62
CA PHE A 30 1.09 -3.50 -10.61
C PHE A 30 0.10 -2.77 -9.68
N LEU A 31 -0.87 -2.05 -10.25
CA LEU A 31 -1.88 -1.32 -9.47
C LEU A 31 -2.76 -2.25 -8.61
N LEU A 32 -3.15 -3.40 -9.16
CA LEU A 32 -3.94 -4.39 -8.41
C LEU A 32 -3.14 -5.04 -7.28
N THR A 33 -1.84 -5.29 -7.48
CA THR A 33 -0.95 -5.74 -6.40
C THR A 33 -0.84 -4.70 -5.29
N LEU A 34 -0.68 -3.42 -5.64
CA LEU A 34 -0.63 -2.32 -4.66
C LEU A 34 -1.94 -2.25 -3.85
N LEU A 35 -3.08 -2.34 -4.52
CA LEU A 35 -4.39 -2.38 -3.87
C LEU A 35 -4.56 -3.60 -2.98
N LEU A 36 -4.09 -4.78 -3.41
CA LEU A 36 -4.18 -6.02 -2.64
C LEU A 36 -3.36 -5.93 -1.34
N ILE A 37 -2.14 -5.39 -1.41
CA ILE A 37 -1.30 -5.14 -0.24
C ILE A 37 -1.98 -4.15 0.70
N PHE A 38 -2.51 -3.05 0.16
CA PHE A 38 -3.24 -2.04 0.94
C PHE A 38 -4.45 -2.65 1.67
N LEU A 39 -5.26 -3.46 0.98
CA LEU A 39 -6.40 -4.17 1.57
C LEU A 39 -5.96 -5.15 2.66
N GLY A 40 -4.86 -5.86 2.45
CA GLY A 40 -4.28 -6.78 3.46
C GLY A 40 -3.88 -6.05 4.75
N TYR A 41 -3.14 -4.95 4.63
CA TYR A 41 -2.77 -4.11 5.79
C TYR A 41 -3.98 -3.49 6.49
N SER A 42 -4.97 -3.02 5.71
CA SER A 42 -6.22 -2.49 6.25
C SER A 42 -6.98 -3.57 7.02
N GLY A 43 -7.06 -4.78 6.48
CA GLY A 43 -7.69 -5.93 7.12
C GLY A 43 -7.02 -6.30 8.45
N LEU A 44 -5.69 -6.27 8.52
CA LEU A 44 -4.96 -6.46 9.77
C LEU A 44 -5.26 -5.36 10.79
N GLY A 45 -5.18 -4.08 10.39
CA GLY A 45 -5.44 -2.96 11.29
C GLY A 45 -6.86 -2.98 11.87
N ILE A 46 -7.85 -3.29 11.03
CA ILE A 46 -9.24 -3.42 11.43
C ILE A 46 -9.43 -4.64 12.36
N SER A 47 -8.75 -5.76 12.11
CA SER A 47 -8.86 -6.97 12.94
C SER A 47 -8.29 -6.81 14.35
N LEU A 48 -7.30 -5.92 14.53
CA LEU A 48 -6.71 -5.65 15.83
C LEU A 48 -7.52 -4.63 16.65
N TRP A 49 -8.26 -3.75 15.97
CA TRP A 49 -9.06 -2.69 16.60
C TRP A 49 -10.00 -3.21 17.71
N PRO A 50 -10.08 -2.54 18.88
CA PRO A 50 -9.43 -1.28 19.28
C PRO A 50 -8.02 -1.47 19.88
N ASN A 51 -7.53 -2.71 19.89
CA ASN A 51 -6.24 -3.05 20.46
C ASN A 51 -5.14 -2.96 19.40
N ILE A 52 -3.92 -2.69 19.84
CA ILE A 52 -2.73 -2.83 18.98
C ILE A 52 -1.93 -4.07 19.38
N ILE A 53 -1.95 -4.43 20.67
CA ILE A 53 -1.43 -5.70 21.20
C ILE A 53 -2.52 -6.32 22.09
N PRO A 54 -3.28 -7.31 21.60
CA PRO A 54 -4.31 -7.97 22.39
C PRO A 54 -3.73 -8.76 23.57
N PRO A 55 -4.43 -8.85 24.72
CA PRO A 55 -5.72 -8.21 25.05
C PRO A 55 -5.58 -6.86 25.78
N SER A 56 -4.37 -6.45 26.17
CA SER A 56 -4.17 -5.43 27.21
C SER A 56 -3.80 -4.03 26.70
N VAL A 57 -3.27 -3.89 25.48
CA VAL A 57 -2.78 -2.60 24.98
C VAL A 57 -3.70 -2.09 23.89
N SER A 58 -4.48 -1.07 24.24
CA SER A 58 -5.31 -0.32 23.29
C SER A 58 -4.49 0.67 22.47
N ILE A 59 -5.02 1.10 21.32
CA ILE A 59 -4.40 2.16 20.51
C ILE A 59 -4.20 3.46 21.29
N TRP A 60 -5.07 3.73 22.28
CA TRP A 60 -5.01 4.90 23.14
C TRP A 60 -3.93 4.76 24.22
N ALA A 61 -3.79 3.56 24.79
CA ALA A 61 -2.75 3.27 25.78
C ALA A 61 -1.34 3.29 25.16
N ALA A 62 -1.24 2.91 23.89
CA ALA A 62 0.01 2.96 23.13
C ALA A 62 0.31 4.34 22.50
N ALA A 63 -0.57 5.33 22.64
CA ALA A 63 -0.41 6.63 22.02
C ALA A 63 0.71 7.44 22.68
N ALA A 64 1.57 8.04 21.87
CA ALA A 64 2.56 8.99 22.33
C ALA A 64 1.89 10.31 22.80
N PRO A 65 2.59 11.16 23.58
CA PRO A 65 2.06 12.46 23.99
C PRO A 65 1.62 13.32 22.78
N PRO A 66 0.54 14.12 22.90
CA PRO A 66 -0.01 14.87 21.77
C PRO A 66 0.97 15.80 21.05
N GLN A 67 1.93 16.37 21.79
CA GLN A 67 2.97 17.25 21.23
C GLN A 67 3.92 16.48 20.30
N SER A 68 4.36 15.28 20.71
CA SER A 68 5.21 14.41 19.89
C SER A 68 4.45 13.86 18.69
N GLN A 69 3.17 13.49 18.86
CA GLN A 69 2.32 13.06 17.74
C GLN A 69 2.08 14.19 16.74
N GLY A 70 1.86 15.42 17.21
CA GLY A 70 1.72 16.60 16.35
C GLY A 70 2.97 16.87 15.53
N PHE A 71 4.15 16.81 16.16
CA PHE A 71 5.43 16.93 15.46
C PHE A 71 5.61 15.85 14.39
N MET A 72 5.34 14.58 14.74
CA MET A 72 5.40 13.47 13.79
C MET A 72 4.43 13.66 12.63
N LEU A 73 3.18 14.05 12.89
CA LEU A 73 2.18 14.29 11.86
C LEU A 73 2.63 15.35 10.85
N VAL A 74 3.13 16.49 11.34
CA VAL A 74 3.65 17.54 10.46
C VAL A 74 4.80 17.01 9.62
N GLY A 75 5.78 16.34 10.24
CA GLY A 75 6.89 15.71 9.52
C GLY A 75 6.42 14.72 8.44
N THR A 76 5.50 13.82 8.79
CA THR A 76 4.92 12.83 7.87
C THR A 76 4.17 13.48 6.71
N LEU A 77 3.40 14.54 6.96
CA LEU A 77 2.66 15.26 5.92
C LEU A 77 3.56 15.90 4.87
N PHE A 78 4.79 16.28 5.23
CA PHE A 78 5.78 16.75 4.25
C PHE A 78 6.53 15.57 3.61
N ILE A 79 7.06 14.65 4.43
CA ILE A 79 7.95 13.58 3.97
C ILE A 79 7.24 12.62 3.00
N ILE A 80 5.99 12.24 3.27
CA ILE A 80 5.26 11.27 2.45
C ILE A 80 5.08 11.76 1.00
N PRO A 81 4.59 13.00 0.74
CA PRO A 81 4.55 13.55 -0.62
C PRO A 81 5.89 13.57 -1.34
N PHE A 82 6.99 13.91 -0.66
CA PHE A 82 8.33 13.91 -1.27
C PHE A 82 8.78 12.51 -1.67
N ILE A 83 8.59 11.52 -0.79
CA ILE A 83 8.89 10.12 -1.10
C ILE A 83 8.08 9.65 -2.29
N LEU A 84 6.75 9.86 -2.28
CA LEU A 84 5.87 9.45 -3.37
C LEU A 84 6.21 10.15 -4.69
N GLY A 85 6.53 11.45 -4.65
CA GLY A 85 6.96 12.21 -5.82
C GLY A 85 8.24 11.67 -6.43
N TYR A 86 9.25 11.39 -5.60
CA TYR A 86 10.50 10.78 -6.05
C TYR A 86 10.29 9.36 -6.59
N THR A 87 9.51 8.53 -5.90
CA THR A 87 9.18 7.18 -6.36
C THR A 87 8.47 7.23 -7.72
N PHE A 88 7.46 8.10 -7.88
CA PHE A 88 6.76 8.27 -9.14
C PHE A 88 7.70 8.74 -10.26
N TRP A 89 8.54 9.74 -9.98
CA TRP A 89 9.54 10.24 -10.93
C TRP A 89 10.51 9.15 -11.36
N SER A 90 11.02 8.36 -10.42
CA SER A 90 11.91 7.22 -10.71
C SER A 90 11.24 6.23 -11.67
N TYR A 91 10.01 5.80 -11.39
CA TYR A 91 9.25 4.93 -12.31
C TYR A 91 9.01 5.59 -13.67
N TYR A 92 8.77 6.91 -13.70
CA TYR A 92 8.57 7.63 -14.95
C TYR A 92 9.84 7.68 -15.80
N VAL A 93 11.00 7.96 -15.18
CA VAL A 93 12.30 8.01 -15.86
C VAL A 93 12.69 6.62 -16.39
N PHE A 94 12.48 5.57 -15.59
CA PHE A 94 12.83 4.19 -15.95
C PHE A 94 11.73 3.40 -16.66
N ARG A 95 10.68 4.07 -17.18
CA ARG A 95 9.60 3.37 -17.91
C ARG A 95 10.00 2.84 -19.30
N GLY A 96 11.18 3.21 -19.79
CA GLY A 96 11.70 2.74 -21.07
C GLY A 96 11.86 1.22 -21.05
N LYS A 97 11.29 0.54 -22.04
CA LYS A 97 11.49 -0.90 -22.21
C LYS A 97 12.92 -1.11 -22.71
N VAL A 98 13.75 -1.82 -21.94
CA VAL A 98 15.09 -2.22 -22.39
C VAL A 98 14.92 -3.31 -23.45
N THR A 99 15.45 -3.06 -24.64
CA THR A 99 15.41 -4.02 -25.76
C THR A 99 16.71 -4.78 -25.79
N ALA A 100 16.71 -6.03 -26.26
CA ALA A 100 17.94 -6.83 -26.36
C ALA A 100 19.03 -6.19 -27.25
N ALA A 101 18.66 -5.26 -28.13
CA ALA A 101 19.58 -4.48 -28.95
C ALA A 101 20.38 -3.41 -28.16
N ASP A 102 19.92 -3.01 -26.97
CA ASP A 102 20.54 -1.97 -26.14
C ASP A 102 21.74 -2.50 -25.32
N GLY A 103 22.00 -3.82 -25.36
CA GLY A 103 23.01 -4.50 -24.55
C GLY A 103 24.18 -5.13 -25.32
N TYR A 104 24.29 -4.93 -26.64
CA TYR A 104 25.40 -5.44 -27.45
C TYR A 104 26.17 -4.26 -28.10
N HIS A 105 27.11 -3.71 -27.33
CA HIS A 105 28.24 -2.93 -27.83
C HIS A 105 29.52 -3.44 -27.20
#